data_AF-A0A4R7HXU1-F1
#
_entry.id   AF-A0A4R7HXU1-F1
#
_cell.length_a   1.000
_cell.length_b   1.000
_cell.length_c   1.000
_cell.angle_alpha   90.00
_cell.angle_beta   90.00
_cell.angle_gamma   90.00
#
_symmetry.space_group_name_H-M   'P 1'
#
loop_
_entity.id
_entity.type
_entity.pdbx_description
1 polymer ?
#
loop_
_entity_poly.entity_id
_entity_poly.type
_entity_poly.pdbx_seq_one_letter_code
_entity_poly.pdbx_strand_id
1 'polypeptide(L)'
;MMGRIKRMMVATAVAASGGLALAAPADAQEPNDVWVEVVLSGVDAPTVRDGIVVEFYETAGGTMVTPTCDEYDYDGSTRFVAQHNVGCDLPGQPGGTYALGLSGVPEGWSVYVECYDGGDITERLDDPGAEFATGGNYPAQCTVALRQGIVILDKTVVGTDTPAPASDFTLEVFADGAQVATAVDPSDATCEGWDDADAGTDCAVIGVEPGVITLGELPVTGYELAALDCEGIDPFDYEEDDREAFDDESATYDLLESDLYCTITNTYAEGQLIVTASVNNDDGGTAGVEDVSIEVYEDGVDAPVIAATACAADGSCLDEMLPIGDYVIGYTGPDGYTREITQSVTAPSTTTTSLPVIQEAMVTDDPDAEFTIENGGLVEIEVAIDDPAPEPTTTTTEPATTTTAFDAGAGTLPPTGASSETNTTIAVLAFALIAAGLALVGVRRRTA
;
A
#
# COMPACT_ATOMS: atom_id res chain seq x y z
N MET A 1 53.60 31.17 -26.67
CA MET A 1 52.41 32.01 -26.90
C MET A 1 51.82 32.37 -25.53
N MET A 2 52.51 33.12 -24.65
CA MET A 2 52.53 34.59 -24.46
C MET A 2 51.42 35.44 -25.10
N GLY A 3 50.55 35.99 -24.25
CA GLY A 3 49.74 37.20 -24.46
C GLY A 3 49.14 37.66 -23.12
N ARG A 4 49.92 38.27 -22.23
CA ARG A 4 50.08 39.73 -21.98
C ARG A 4 48.83 40.48 -21.49
N ILE A 5 48.82 40.66 -20.16
CA ILE A 5 48.24 41.76 -19.38
C ILE A 5 48.64 43.12 -19.97
N LYS A 6 47.69 44.08 -20.06
CA LYS A 6 47.97 45.52 -19.86
C LYS A 6 46.74 46.24 -19.29
N ARG A 7 46.92 46.74 -18.07
CA ARG A 7 46.13 47.83 -17.47
C ARG A 7 46.24 49.08 -18.34
N MET A 8 45.15 49.81 -18.49
CA MET A 8 45.19 51.21 -18.91
C MET A 8 44.19 52.01 -18.05
N MET A 9 44.74 52.70 -17.06
CA MET A 9 44.08 53.86 -16.46
C MET A 9 44.03 54.97 -17.50
N VAL A 10 42.85 55.49 -17.77
CA VAL A 10 42.67 56.81 -18.39
C VAL A 10 41.78 57.60 -17.44
N ALA A 11 42.40 58.52 -16.71
CA ALA A 11 41.71 59.61 -16.06
C ALA A 11 41.40 60.66 -17.14
N THR A 12 40.12 60.95 -17.37
CA THR A 12 39.70 62.15 -18.10
C THR A 12 38.84 62.98 -17.17
N ALA A 13 39.38 64.13 -16.80
CA ALA A 13 38.66 65.19 -16.12
C ALA A 13 37.68 65.84 -17.11
N VAL A 14 36.41 65.95 -16.73
CA VAL A 14 35.47 66.91 -17.32
C VAL A 14 34.90 67.75 -16.18
N ALA A 15 35.22 69.03 -16.23
CA ALA A 15 34.67 70.04 -15.34
C ALA A 15 33.37 70.61 -15.92
N ALA A 16 32.39 70.74 -15.03
CA ALA A 16 31.44 71.84 -14.87
C ALA A 16 30.40 72.14 -15.98
N SER A 17 29.15 72.07 -15.50
CA SER A 17 28.08 73.06 -15.66
C SER A 17 27.40 73.20 -17.02
N GLY A 18 26.22 72.56 -17.11
CA GLY A 18 25.16 72.88 -18.04
C GLY A 18 23.93 72.08 -17.66
N GLY A 19 22.98 72.71 -16.96
CA GLY A 19 21.74 72.08 -16.54
C GLY A 19 20.91 71.63 -17.73
N LEU A 20 20.96 70.34 -18.01
CA LEU A 20 19.95 69.59 -18.73
C LEU A 20 19.41 68.61 -17.70
N ALA A 21 18.20 68.88 -17.20
CA ALA A 21 17.40 67.86 -16.54
C ALA A 21 17.11 66.79 -17.62
N LEU A 22 17.98 65.79 -17.69
CA LEU A 22 17.59 64.50 -18.24
C LEU A 22 16.46 64.04 -17.33
N ALA A 23 15.23 64.08 -17.84
CA ALA A 23 14.19 63.24 -17.29
C ALA A 23 14.82 61.85 -17.26
N ALA A 24 15.02 61.30 -16.06
CA ALA A 24 15.17 59.87 -15.94
C ALA A 24 14.02 59.26 -16.78
N PRO A 25 14.25 58.20 -17.58
CA PRO A 25 13.11 57.44 -18.02
C PRO A 25 12.29 57.21 -16.75
N ALA A 26 11.01 57.61 -16.78
CA ALA A 26 10.10 57.06 -15.82
C ALA A 26 10.27 55.55 -16.01
N ASP A 27 10.96 54.89 -15.08
CA ASP A 27 10.95 53.44 -14.98
C ASP A 27 9.48 53.13 -14.68
N ALA A 28 8.77 52.96 -15.79
CA ALA A 28 7.35 52.84 -15.91
C ALA A 28 7.04 51.37 -15.75
N GLN A 29 7.05 50.93 -14.49
CA GLN A 29 6.29 49.79 -14.00
C GLN A 29 6.47 49.74 -12.49
N GLU A 30 5.63 50.48 -11.78
CA GLU A 30 5.00 50.02 -10.53
C GLU A 30 3.61 50.68 -10.50
N PRO A 31 2.53 50.05 -10.00
CA PRO A 31 2.54 48.92 -9.06
C PRO A 31 1.44 47.87 -9.35
N ASN A 32 1.78 46.59 -9.48
CA ASN A 32 0.75 45.57 -9.22
C ASN A 32 0.33 45.75 -7.75
N ASP A 33 -0.94 46.04 -7.46
CA ASP A 33 -1.43 46.25 -6.09
C ASP A 33 -1.31 44.96 -5.25
N VAL A 34 -1.35 43.81 -5.93
CA VAL A 34 -1.19 42.49 -5.33
C VAL A 34 -0.37 41.57 -6.25
N TRP A 35 0.50 40.77 -5.64
CA TRP A 35 1.23 39.67 -6.26
C TRP A 35 0.76 38.37 -5.61
N VAL A 36 0.25 37.44 -6.41
CA VAL A 36 -0.18 36.12 -5.96
C VAL A 36 0.73 35.07 -6.57
N GLU A 37 1.47 34.36 -5.73
CA GLU A 37 2.23 33.18 -6.09
C GLU A 37 1.39 31.95 -5.73
N VAL A 38 0.97 31.19 -6.74
CA VAL A 38 0.29 29.91 -6.55
C VAL A 38 1.30 28.80 -6.74
N VAL A 39 1.52 28.02 -5.69
CA VAL A 39 2.45 26.90 -5.67
C VAL A 39 1.64 25.62 -5.51
N LEU A 40 1.87 24.64 -6.38
CA LEU A 40 1.15 23.37 -6.40
C LEU A 40 2.15 22.24 -6.16
N SER A 41 1.88 21.36 -5.18
CA SER A 41 2.53 20.06 -5.03
C SER A 41 1.50 18.94 -5.15
N GLY A 42 1.68 18.03 -6.10
CA GLY A 42 0.83 16.85 -6.29
C GLY A 42 1.13 16.11 -7.59
N VAL A 43 0.57 14.90 -7.74
CA VAL A 43 0.92 13.99 -8.87
C VAL A 43 0.58 14.54 -10.27
N ASP A 44 -0.34 15.51 -10.33
CA ASP A 44 -0.81 16.16 -11.55
C ASP A 44 -0.67 17.70 -11.46
N ALA A 45 0.26 18.22 -10.66
CA ALA A 45 0.40 19.66 -10.41
C ALA A 45 0.39 20.55 -11.68
N PRO A 46 1.07 20.19 -12.80
CA PRO A 46 0.99 20.98 -14.03
C PRO A 46 -0.42 21.03 -14.64
N THR A 47 -1.16 19.93 -14.60
CA THR A 47 -2.54 19.87 -15.13
C THR A 47 -3.48 20.67 -14.22
N VAL A 48 -3.30 20.58 -12.91
CA VAL A 48 -4.11 21.35 -11.94
C VAL A 48 -3.86 22.83 -12.11
N ARG A 49 -2.59 23.24 -12.25
CA ARG A 49 -2.19 24.63 -12.50
C ARG A 49 -2.98 25.26 -13.65
N ASP A 50 -3.09 24.55 -14.78
CA ASP A 50 -3.78 25.05 -15.97
C ASP A 50 -5.30 25.22 -15.76
N GLY A 51 -5.87 24.62 -14.71
CA GLY A 51 -7.27 24.71 -14.32
C GLY A 51 -7.57 25.68 -13.17
N ILE A 52 -6.54 26.17 -12.45
CA ILE A 52 -6.72 27.08 -11.33
C ILE A 52 -7.07 28.49 -11.82
N VAL A 53 -8.04 29.11 -11.17
CA VAL A 53 -8.39 30.52 -11.36
C VAL A 53 -8.31 31.24 -10.03
N VAL A 54 -7.48 32.29 -9.97
CA VAL A 54 -7.40 33.20 -8.82
C VAL A 54 -8.52 34.22 -8.90
N GLU A 55 -9.32 34.28 -7.83
CA GLU A 55 -10.48 35.16 -7.72
C GLU A 55 -10.25 36.20 -6.62
N PHE A 56 -10.75 37.41 -6.85
CA PHE A 56 -10.65 38.51 -5.89
C PHE A 56 -12.05 38.98 -5.48
N TYR A 57 -12.22 39.30 -4.21
CA TYR A 57 -13.48 39.74 -3.63
C TYR A 57 -13.28 41.00 -2.78
N GLU A 58 -14.31 41.83 -2.65
CA GLU A 58 -14.26 43.03 -1.79
C GLU A 58 -14.08 42.68 -0.29
N THR A 59 -14.57 41.52 0.13
CA THR A 59 -14.43 40.93 1.47
C THR A 59 -14.64 39.41 1.36
N ALA A 60 -14.36 38.63 2.40
CA ALA A 60 -14.68 37.20 2.40
C ALA A 60 -16.18 36.97 2.15
N GLY A 61 -16.52 36.15 1.14
CA GLY A 61 -17.90 35.93 0.70
C GLY A 61 -18.61 37.15 0.09
N GLY A 62 -17.86 38.22 -0.21
CA GLY A 62 -18.34 39.47 -0.77
C GLY A 62 -18.60 39.43 -2.28
N THR A 63 -18.68 40.61 -2.90
CA THR A 63 -18.83 40.72 -4.36
C THR A 63 -17.49 40.43 -5.03
N MET A 64 -17.50 39.58 -6.06
CA MET A 64 -16.31 39.34 -6.89
C MET A 64 -15.90 40.62 -7.62
N VAL A 65 -14.60 40.88 -7.60
CA VAL A 65 -13.93 42.00 -8.25
C VAL A 65 -13.21 41.48 -9.48
N THR A 66 -13.23 42.23 -10.59
CA THR A 66 -12.50 41.88 -11.81
C THR A 66 -11.22 42.71 -11.91
N PRO A 67 -10.06 42.18 -11.46
CA PRO A 67 -8.79 42.86 -11.62
C PRO A 67 -8.34 42.88 -13.09
N THR A 68 -7.34 43.71 -13.38
CA THR A 68 -6.51 43.52 -14.57
C THR A 68 -5.24 42.81 -14.13
N CYS A 69 -4.99 41.61 -14.63
CA CYS A 69 -3.85 40.80 -14.21
C CYS A 69 -2.93 40.48 -15.38
N ASP A 70 -1.65 40.38 -15.07
CA ASP A 70 -0.61 39.81 -15.93
C ASP A 70 -0.15 38.48 -15.31
N GLU A 71 -0.07 37.44 -16.14
CA GLU A 71 0.43 36.12 -15.74
C GLU A 71 1.93 36.02 -16.02
N TYR A 72 2.64 35.37 -15.10
CA TYR A 72 4.07 35.10 -15.22
C TYR A 72 4.32 33.60 -15.02
N ASP A 73 4.69 32.92 -16.10
CA ASP A 73 5.10 31.52 -16.05
C ASP A 73 6.50 31.41 -15.46
N TYR A 74 6.63 30.54 -14.45
CA TYR A 74 7.93 30.10 -13.93
C TYR A 74 8.32 28.78 -14.62
N ASP A 75 9.50 28.75 -15.23
CA ASP A 75 10.00 27.61 -16.03
C ASP A 75 10.60 26.47 -15.16
N GLY A 76 10.42 26.53 -13.84
CA GLY A 76 10.91 25.53 -12.89
C GLY A 76 9.89 24.47 -12.50
N SER A 77 8.81 24.28 -13.27
CA SER A 77 7.85 23.22 -12.97
C SER A 77 8.48 21.84 -13.17
N THR A 78 8.40 21.00 -12.15
CA THR A 78 8.69 19.56 -12.26
C THR A 78 7.39 18.80 -12.54
N ARG A 79 7.45 17.47 -12.53
CA ARG A 79 6.26 16.62 -12.63
C ARG A 79 5.31 16.82 -11.44
N PHE A 80 5.86 17.03 -10.26
CA PHE A 80 5.11 17.09 -9.00
C PHE A 80 4.92 18.49 -8.47
N VAL A 81 5.76 19.44 -8.90
CA VAL A 81 5.70 20.83 -8.45
C VAL A 81 5.40 21.74 -9.65
N ALA A 82 4.38 22.57 -9.52
CA ALA A 82 4.08 23.61 -10.48
C ALA A 82 3.91 24.96 -9.78
N GLN A 83 4.26 26.02 -10.47
CA GLN A 83 4.08 27.38 -9.98
C GLN A 83 3.33 28.22 -11.01
N HIS A 84 2.45 29.08 -10.52
CA HIS A 84 1.69 30.04 -11.32
C HIS A 84 1.67 31.38 -10.60
N ASN A 85 2.29 32.40 -11.21
CA ASN A 85 2.37 33.73 -10.62
C ASN A 85 1.43 34.69 -11.34
N VAL A 86 0.66 35.45 -10.56
CA VAL A 86 -0.31 36.41 -11.05
C VAL A 86 -0.06 37.76 -10.39
N GLY A 87 0.26 38.77 -11.18
CA GLY A 87 0.31 40.16 -10.72
C GLY A 87 -0.97 40.88 -11.12
N CYS A 88 -1.68 41.49 -10.17
CA CYS A 88 -2.96 42.13 -10.45
C CYS A 88 -3.04 43.59 -9.98
N ASP A 89 -3.67 44.42 -10.82
CA ASP A 89 -4.15 45.75 -10.47
C ASP A 89 -5.60 45.66 -9.99
N LEU A 90 -5.84 46.02 -8.73
CA LEU A 90 -7.16 45.92 -8.11
C LEU A 90 -7.95 47.22 -8.29
N PRO A 91 -9.23 47.17 -8.71
CA PRO A 91 -10.04 48.38 -8.86
C PRO A 91 -10.45 48.93 -7.49
N GLY A 92 -9.88 50.06 -7.09
CA GLY A 92 -10.21 50.71 -5.82
C GLY A 92 -9.33 51.90 -5.49
N GLN A 93 -9.54 52.50 -4.31
CA GLN A 93 -8.56 53.44 -3.75
C GLN A 93 -7.49 52.67 -2.96
N PRO A 94 -6.24 53.16 -2.90
CA PRO A 94 -5.23 52.60 -2.01
C PRO A 94 -5.77 52.53 -0.57
N GLY A 95 -5.61 51.41 0.13
CA GLY A 95 -6.17 51.21 1.47
C GLY A 95 -7.38 50.27 1.52
N GLY A 96 -7.66 49.49 0.47
CA GLY A 96 -8.80 48.56 0.43
C GLY A 96 -8.47 47.23 1.11
N THR A 97 -9.46 46.63 1.78
CA THR A 97 -9.40 45.21 2.17
C THR A 97 -10.01 44.39 1.04
N TYR A 98 -9.39 43.27 0.70
CA TYR A 98 -9.86 42.33 -0.32
C TYR A 98 -9.74 40.92 0.23
N ALA A 99 -10.47 39.97 -0.36
CA ALA A 99 -10.30 38.55 -0.09
C ALA A 99 -9.87 37.78 -1.34
N LEU A 100 -9.05 36.75 -1.15
CA LEU A 100 -8.71 35.77 -2.18
C LEU A 100 -9.69 34.59 -2.16
N GLY A 101 -10.07 34.17 -3.35
CA GLY A 101 -10.70 32.88 -3.60
C GLY A 101 -9.97 32.11 -4.69
N LEU A 102 -10.24 30.82 -4.76
CA LEU A 102 -9.73 29.94 -5.80
C LEU A 102 -10.89 29.10 -6.33
N SER A 103 -10.93 28.95 -7.64
CA SER A 103 -11.76 27.95 -8.29
C SER A 103 -10.91 27.03 -9.17
N GLY A 104 -11.45 25.85 -9.48
CA GLY A 104 -10.74 24.82 -10.23
C GLY A 104 -9.89 23.86 -9.38
N VAL A 105 -9.90 23.99 -8.05
CA VAL A 105 -9.21 23.06 -7.14
C VAL A 105 -9.88 21.68 -7.19
N PRO A 106 -9.15 20.61 -7.56
CA PRO A 106 -9.68 19.25 -7.56
C PRO A 106 -10.00 18.74 -6.15
N GLU A 107 -10.84 17.71 -6.06
CA GLU A 107 -11.08 16.97 -4.82
C GLU A 107 -9.77 16.31 -4.33
N GLY A 108 -9.55 16.27 -3.02
CA GLY A 108 -8.35 15.70 -2.39
C GLY A 108 -7.13 16.63 -2.31
N TRP A 109 -7.24 17.87 -2.79
CA TRP A 109 -6.22 18.90 -2.62
C TRP A 109 -6.56 19.81 -1.44
N SER A 110 -5.59 20.06 -0.57
CA SER A 110 -5.67 21.09 0.47
C SER A 110 -5.20 22.42 -0.08
N VAL A 111 -5.75 23.51 0.47
CA VAL A 111 -5.38 24.88 0.11
C VAL A 111 -4.87 25.57 1.36
N TYR A 112 -3.69 26.16 1.26
CA TYR A 112 -3.07 27.00 2.27
C TYR A 112 -2.82 28.38 1.65
N VAL A 113 -3.20 29.44 2.34
CA VAL A 113 -2.96 30.82 1.89
C VAL A 113 -2.23 31.59 2.97
N GLU A 114 -1.19 32.30 2.57
CA GLU A 114 -0.42 33.21 3.40
C GLU A 114 -0.24 34.54 2.66
N CYS A 115 -0.57 35.65 3.30
CA CYS A 115 -0.43 36.98 2.71
C CYS A 115 0.42 37.91 3.59
N TYR A 116 1.35 38.62 2.94
CA TYR A 116 2.26 39.58 3.53
C TYR A 116 1.94 41.01 3.03
N ASP A 117 1.68 41.93 3.97
CA ASP A 117 1.47 43.36 3.70
C ASP A 117 2.57 44.20 4.41
N GLY A 118 3.82 44.04 3.95
CA GLY A 118 4.90 44.99 4.25
C GLY A 118 5.41 45.04 5.70
N GLY A 119 5.14 44.03 6.53
CA GLY A 119 5.74 43.94 7.87
C GLY A 119 5.26 42.78 8.74
N ASP A 120 4.00 42.38 8.61
CA ASP A 120 3.36 41.35 9.43
C ASP A 120 2.81 40.22 8.53
N ILE A 121 2.99 38.97 8.95
CA ILE A 121 2.38 37.79 8.31
C ILE A 121 0.91 37.77 8.72
N THR A 122 0.01 37.86 7.73
CA THR A 122 -1.43 37.80 7.95
C THR A 122 -1.83 36.33 7.88
N GLU A 123 -1.97 35.73 9.07
CA GLU A 123 -2.66 34.47 9.42
C GLU A 123 -2.68 33.32 8.39
N ARG A 124 -2.14 32.16 8.79
CA ARG A 124 -2.36 30.86 8.13
C ARG A 124 -3.86 30.57 8.12
N LEU A 125 -4.44 30.47 6.93
CA LEU A 125 -5.87 30.23 6.79
C LEU A 125 -6.12 28.84 6.19
N ASP A 126 -6.69 27.96 7.00
CA ASP A 126 -7.18 26.64 6.59
C ASP A 126 -8.61 26.73 5.96
N ASP A 127 -9.09 27.94 5.60
CA ASP A 127 -10.47 28.19 5.12
C ASP A 127 -10.46 29.14 3.89
N PRO A 128 -11.17 28.83 2.79
CA PRO A 128 -11.30 29.71 1.64
C PRO A 128 -11.96 31.05 2.02
N GLY A 129 -11.15 32.12 2.07
CA GLY A 129 -11.62 33.48 2.31
C GLY A 129 -10.56 34.43 2.87
N ALA A 130 -9.30 34.24 2.51
CA ALA A 130 -8.20 35.00 3.08
C ALA A 130 -8.29 36.48 2.77
N GLU A 131 -8.48 37.29 3.81
CA GLU A 131 -8.54 38.74 3.70
C GLU A 131 -7.14 39.35 3.82
N PHE A 132 -6.82 40.26 2.91
CA PHE A 132 -5.58 41.05 2.90
C PHE A 132 -5.91 42.53 2.65
N ALA A 133 -5.01 43.41 3.05
CA ALA A 133 -5.15 44.84 2.79
C ALA A 133 -4.17 45.28 1.69
N THR A 134 -4.59 46.23 0.86
CA THR A 134 -3.71 46.97 -0.04
C THR A 134 -3.55 48.38 0.52
N GLY A 135 -2.37 49.00 0.42
CA GLY A 135 -2.15 50.37 0.88
C GLY A 135 -0.86 50.63 1.66
N GLY A 136 -0.04 49.59 1.88
CA GLY A 136 1.35 49.72 2.32
C GLY A 136 2.24 50.39 1.27
N ASN A 137 3.52 50.61 1.63
CA ASN A 137 4.53 51.08 0.67
C ASN A 137 5.00 49.97 -0.29
N TYR A 138 4.49 48.75 -0.11
CA TYR A 138 4.81 47.56 -0.88
C TYR A 138 3.52 46.91 -1.38
N PRO A 139 3.57 46.22 -2.53
CA PRO A 139 2.45 45.41 -2.98
C PRO A 139 2.17 44.29 -1.96
N ALA A 140 0.89 43.93 -1.80
CA ALA A 140 0.55 42.75 -1.03
C ALA A 140 1.12 41.52 -1.74
N GLN A 141 1.83 40.64 -1.03
CA GLN A 141 2.37 39.40 -1.56
C GLN A 141 1.64 38.24 -0.92
N CYS A 142 0.91 37.46 -1.70
CA CYS A 142 0.22 36.28 -1.22
C CYS A 142 0.83 35.02 -1.84
N THR A 143 1.12 34.04 -1.02
CA THR A 143 1.49 32.69 -1.45
C THR A 143 0.29 31.77 -1.17
N VAL A 144 -0.17 31.09 -2.21
CA VAL A 144 -1.23 30.10 -2.18
C VAL A 144 -0.60 28.75 -2.45
N ALA A 145 -0.47 27.90 -1.45
CA ALA A 145 0.00 26.53 -1.62
C ALA A 145 -1.20 25.57 -1.77
N LEU A 146 -1.28 24.88 -2.90
CA LEU A 146 -2.18 23.75 -3.10
C LEU A 146 -1.37 22.46 -2.92
N ARG A 147 -1.78 21.60 -2.00
CA ARG A 147 -1.06 20.36 -1.70
C ARG A 147 -1.98 19.16 -1.85
N GLN A 148 -1.50 18.16 -2.56
CA GLN A 148 -1.96 16.78 -2.48
C GLN A 148 -0.82 15.98 -1.87
N GLY A 149 -1.10 15.12 -0.89
CA GLY A 149 -0.05 14.28 -0.32
C GLY A 149 0.47 13.33 -1.41
N ILE A 150 1.77 13.30 -1.61
CA ILE A 150 2.41 12.40 -2.56
C ILE A 150 3.07 11.27 -1.78
N VAL A 151 2.79 10.04 -2.21
CA VAL A 151 3.48 8.84 -1.71
C VAL A 151 4.22 8.21 -2.89
N ILE A 152 5.54 8.13 -2.76
CA ILE A 152 6.41 7.46 -3.73
C ILE A 152 6.94 6.19 -3.10
N LEU A 153 6.74 5.07 -3.79
CA LEU A 153 7.13 3.75 -3.31
C LEU A 153 8.10 3.13 -4.33
N ASP A 154 9.29 2.81 -3.83
CA ASP A 154 10.33 2.01 -4.49
C ASP A 154 10.28 0.59 -3.92
N LYS A 155 10.23 -0.41 -4.77
CA LYS A 155 10.17 -1.82 -4.39
C LYS A 155 11.48 -2.51 -4.73
N THR A 156 12.19 -2.91 -3.68
CA THR A 156 13.40 -3.72 -3.77
C THR A 156 13.11 -5.18 -3.43
N VAL A 157 13.59 -6.11 -4.25
CA VAL A 157 13.43 -7.56 -4.05
C VAL A 157 14.80 -8.22 -4.01
N VAL A 158 15.09 -8.96 -2.92
CA VAL A 158 16.38 -9.63 -2.68
C VAL A 158 16.20 -11.10 -2.30
N GLY A 159 17.30 -11.85 -2.20
CA GLY A 159 17.29 -13.18 -1.58
C GLY A 159 17.36 -14.39 -2.52
N THR A 160 17.37 -14.21 -3.84
CA THR A 160 17.61 -15.29 -4.82
C THR A 160 18.62 -14.89 -5.90
N ASP A 161 19.08 -15.88 -6.67
CA ASP A 161 19.86 -15.66 -7.89
C ASP A 161 19.05 -14.97 -9.01
N THR A 162 17.71 -15.06 -8.93
CA THR A 162 16.77 -14.43 -9.86
C THR A 162 15.56 -13.89 -9.08
N PRO A 163 15.68 -12.70 -8.47
CA PRO A 163 14.59 -12.09 -7.70
C PRO A 163 13.34 -11.93 -8.56
N ALA A 164 12.17 -12.03 -7.93
CA ALA A 164 10.92 -11.63 -8.57
C ALA A 164 11.00 -10.14 -8.93
N PRO A 165 10.44 -9.71 -10.07
CA PRO A 165 10.39 -8.31 -10.41
C PRO A 165 9.55 -7.54 -9.37
N ALA A 166 9.92 -6.30 -9.11
CA ALA A 166 9.20 -5.34 -8.27
C ALA A 166 7.70 -5.27 -8.65
N SER A 167 7.41 -5.39 -9.94
CA SER A 167 6.06 -5.36 -10.48
C SER A 167 5.13 -6.52 -10.04
N ASP A 168 5.68 -7.59 -9.45
CA ASP A 168 4.89 -8.71 -8.92
C ASP A 168 4.25 -8.37 -7.55
N PHE A 169 4.65 -7.26 -6.93
CA PHE A 169 4.18 -6.85 -5.62
C PHE A 169 3.14 -5.73 -5.74
N THR A 170 1.96 -5.95 -5.16
CA THR A 170 0.92 -4.92 -5.07
C THR A 170 1.03 -4.18 -3.75
N LEU A 171 1.33 -2.89 -3.84
CA LEU A 171 1.48 -1.98 -2.73
C LEU A 171 0.12 -1.35 -2.41
N GLU A 172 -0.18 -1.19 -1.12
CA GLU A 172 -1.46 -0.70 -0.64
C GLU A 172 -1.25 0.54 0.25
N VAL A 173 -2.11 1.55 0.09
CA VAL A 173 -2.14 2.73 0.95
C VAL A 173 -3.51 2.83 1.60
N PHE A 174 -3.50 3.03 2.91
CA PHE A 174 -4.68 3.15 3.75
C PHE A 174 -4.74 4.53 4.39
N ALA A 175 -5.93 5.10 4.53
CA ALA A 175 -6.19 6.28 5.35
C ALA A 175 -7.39 5.98 6.24
N ASP A 176 -7.31 6.32 7.53
CA ASP A 176 -8.36 6.00 8.52
C ASP A 176 -8.77 4.50 8.55
N GLY A 177 -7.83 3.61 8.23
CA GLY A 177 -8.04 2.16 8.16
C GLY A 177 -8.80 1.67 6.93
N ALA A 178 -9.15 2.55 5.99
CA ALA A 178 -9.72 2.20 4.69
C ALA A 178 -8.66 2.25 3.59
N GLN A 179 -8.66 1.29 2.68
CA GLN A 179 -7.79 1.32 1.51
C GLN A 179 -8.19 2.48 0.59
N VAL A 180 -7.26 3.42 0.37
CA VAL A 180 -7.47 4.59 -0.48
C VAL A 180 -6.79 4.46 -1.84
N ALA A 181 -5.72 3.67 -1.93
CA ALA A 181 -5.01 3.43 -3.18
C ALA A 181 -4.30 2.08 -3.20
N THR A 182 -4.01 1.63 -4.43
CA THR A 182 -3.12 0.50 -4.73
C THR A 182 -2.17 0.92 -5.84
N ALA A 183 -0.93 0.46 -5.78
CA ALA A 183 0.04 0.67 -6.85
C ALA A 183 0.94 -0.54 -7.05
N VAL A 184 1.67 -0.51 -8.15
CA VAL A 184 2.70 -1.47 -8.50
C VAL A 184 3.91 -0.65 -8.92
N ASP A 185 5.08 -0.99 -8.40
CA ASP A 185 6.32 -0.39 -8.86
C ASP A 185 6.61 -0.87 -10.30
N PRO A 186 6.71 0.05 -11.28
CA PRO A 186 6.95 -0.33 -12.67
C PRO A 186 8.38 -0.83 -12.95
N SER A 187 9.33 -0.66 -12.04
CA SER A 187 10.76 -0.88 -12.29
C SER A 187 11.46 -1.63 -11.16
N ASP A 188 12.51 -2.38 -11.49
CA ASP A 188 13.47 -2.90 -10.50
C ASP A 188 14.61 -1.89 -10.21
N ALA A 189 14.61 -0.76 -10.90
CA ALA A 189 15.60 0.29 -10.72
C ALA A 189 15.24 1.12 -9.49
N THR A 190 16.25 1.46 -8.69
CA THR A 190 16.08 2.45 -7.63
C THR A 190 15.52 3.74 -8.21
N CYS A 191 14.59 4.35 -7.49
CA CYS A 191 14.05 5.65 -7.85
C CYS A 191 15.17 6.70 -7.97
N GLU A 192 15.52 7.09 -9.19
CA GLU A 192 16.51 8.13 -9.43
C GLU A 192 15.86 9.54 -9.45
N GLY A 193 16.47 10.46 -8.70
CA GLY A 193 16.42 11.92 -8.91
C GLY A 193 15.04 12.60 -8.94
N TRP A 194 14.65 13.22 -7.81
CA TRP A 194 13.46 14.08 -7.69
C TRP A 194 13.54 15.35 -8.54
N ASP A 195 14.75 15.77 -8.86
CA ASP A 195 15.03 17.03 -9.54
C ASP A 195 15.02 16.92 -11.07
N ASP A 196 14.82 15.73 -11.64
CA ASP A 196 14.78 15.55 -13.10
C ASP A 196 13.33 15.49 -13.63
N ALA A 197 13.17 15.82 -14.90
CA ALA A 197 11.88 15.74 -15.60
C ALA A 197 11.30 14.32 -15.61
N ASP A 198 12.16 13.32 -15.41
CA ASP A 198 11.83 11.89 -15.35
C ASP A 198 11.58 11.40 -13.91
N ALA A 199 11.51 12.29 -12.91
CA ALA A 199 11.26 11.93 -11.52
C ALA A 199 10.02 11.01 -11.37
N GLY A 200 10.23 9.88 -10.70
CA GLY A 200 9.19 8.90 -10.39
C GLY A 200 8.65 8.13 -11.61
N THR A 201 9.38 8.03 -12.73
CA THR A 201 9.00 7.09 -13.81
C THR A 201 9.33 5.64 -13.47
N ASP A 202 10.32 5.44 -12.62
CA ASP A 202 10.77 4.12 -12.15
C ASP A 202 10.12 3.70 -10.84
N CYS A 203 9.10 4.41 -10.36
CA CYS A 203 8.50 4.18 -9.03
C CYS A 203 6.98 4.19 -9.11
N ALA A 204 6.34 3.60 -8.11
CA ALA A 204 4.94 3.84 -7.86
C ALA A 204 4.75 5.23 -7.25
N VAL A 205 3.91 6.07 -7.86
CA VAL A 205 3.58 7.41 -7.37
C VAL A 205 2.08 7.52 -7.18
N ILE A 206 1.66 7.87 -5.97
CA ILE A 206 0.26 7.91 -5.55
C ILE A 206 -0.05 9.28 -4.97
N GLY A 207 -1.12 9.92 -5.45
CA GLY A 207 -1.69 11.10 -4.82
C GLY A 207 -2.77 10.69 -3.82
N VAL A 208 -2.67 11.17 -2.59
CA VAL A 208 -3.64 10.94 -1.51
C VAL A 208 -4.04 12.27 -0.86
N GLU A 209 -5.18 12.26 -0.18
CA GLU A 209 -5.55 13.42 0.64
C GLU A 209 -4.53 13.59 1.77
N PRO A 210 -4.07 14.83 2.06
CA PRO A 210 -3.15 15.07 3.18
C PRO A 210 -3.73 14.58 4.51
N GLY A 211 -2.92 13.85 5.28
CA GLY A 211 -3.33 13.27 6.55
C GLY A 211 -2.49 12.06 6.93
N VAL A 212 -2.95 11.32 7.93
CA VAL A 212 -2.25 10.12 8.41
C VAL A 212 -2.59 8.93 7.52
N ILE A 213 -1.56 8.33 6.93
CA ILE A 213 -1.68 7.13 6.10
C ILE A 213 -1.04 5.91 6.76
N THR A 214 -1.38 4.73 6.28
CA THR A 214 -0.67 3.47 6.56
C THR A 214 -0.29 2.77 5.27
N LEU A 215 0.94 2.25 5.18
CA LEU A 215 1.39 1.44 4.04
C LEU A 215 1.16 -0.06 4.30
N GLY A 216 0.82 -0.78 3.24
CA GLY A 216 0.68 -2.23 3.23
C GLY A 216 1.14 -2.83 1.91
N GLU A 217 1.14 -4.15 1.86
CA GLU A 217 1.52 -4.93 0.69
C GLU A 217 0.76 -6.25 0.70
N LEU A 218 0.25 -6.67 -0.46
CA LEU A 218 -0.34 -8.00 -0.61
C LEU A 218 0.75 -9.07 -0.55
N PRO A 219 0.53 -10.17 0.20
CA PRO A 219 1.52 -11.23 0.33
C PRO A 219 1.83 -11.87 -1.01
N VAL A 220 3.11 -12.16 -1.24
CA VAL A 220 3.62 -12.91 -2.40
C VAL A 220 4.33 -14.15 -1.91
N THR A 221 3.95 -15.32 -2.41
CA THR A 221 4.55 -16.61 -2.03
C THR A 221 6.07 -16.58 -2.18
N GLY A 222 6.78 -17.04 -1.15
CA GLY A 222 8.23 -17.07 -1.08
C GLY A 222 8.87 -15.79 -0.56
N TYR A 223 8.12 -14.69 -0.38
CA TYR A 223 8.68 -13.41 0.02
C TYR A 223 8.08 -12.91 1.33
N GLU A 224 8.93 -12.34 2.17
CA GLU A 224 8.53 -11.60 3.37
C GLU A 224 9.08 -10.18 3.34
N LEU A 225 8.38 -9.28 4.03
CA LEU A 225 8.85 -7.91 4.24
C LEU A 225 10.11 -7.94 5.10
N ALA A 226 11.22 -7.50 4.52
CA ALA A 226 12.52 -7.45 5.19
C ALA A 226 12.80 -6.07 5.79
N ALA A 227 12.41 -5.00 5.09
CA ALA A 227 12.58 -3.63 5.55
C ALA A 227 11.53 -2.70 4.93
N LEU A 228 11.17 -1.65 5.67
CA LEU A 228 10.42 -0.51 5.21
C LEU A 228 11.20 0.73 5.67
N ASP A 229 11.81 1.44 4.73
CA ASP A 229 12.60 2.64 5.00
C ASP A 229 11.92 3.83 4.33
N CYS A 230 11.54 4.84 5.10
CA CYS A 230 10.83 6.00 4.57
C CYS A 230 11.47 7.31 5.01
N GLU A 231 11.46 8.29 4.11
CA GLU A 231 11.90 9.66 4.34
C GLU A 231 10.78 10.64 3.97
N GLY A 232 10.58 11.65 4.82
CA GLY A 232 9.74 12.81 4.50
C GLY A 232 10.46 13.70 3.49
N ILE A 233 9.70 14.24 2.53
CA ILE A 233 10.21 15.10 1.47
C ILE A 233 9.40 16.38 1.49
N ASP A 234 10.05 17.48 1.82
CA ASP A 234 9.46 18.79 1.61
C ASP A 234 9.81 19.26 0.19
N PRO A 235 8.85 19.33 -0.75
CA PRO A 235 9.12 19.84 -2.09
C PRO A 235 9.53 21.33 -2.10
N PHE A 236 9.39 22.04 -0.97
CA PHE A 236 9.72 23.45 -0.83
C PHE A 236 11.00 23.72 -0.05
N ASP A 237 11.55 22.72 0.65
CA ASP A 237 12.82 22.85 1.36
C ASP A 237 13.94 22.17 0.56
N TYR A 238 14.70 23.00 -0.16
CA TYR A 238 15.88 22.55 -0.93
C TYR A 238 17.15 22.42 -0.05
N GLU A 239 17.08 22.69 1.26
CA GLU A 239 18.21 22.44 2.14
C GLU A 239 18.33 20.92 2.41
N GLU A 240 19.22 20.26 1.68
CA GLU A 240 19.44 18.79 1.64
C GLU A 240 19.70 18.09 3.00
N ASP A 241 19.72 18.79 4.14
CA ASP A 241 20.20 18.27 5.43
C ASP A 241 19.10 17.82 6.41
N ASP A 242 17.80 18.06 6.10
CA ASP A 242 16.68 17.80 7.03
C ASP A 242 15.81 16.58 6.65
N ARG A 243 16.36 15.59 5.93
CA ARG A 243 15.65 14.31 5.71
C ARG A 243 15.57 13.52 7.01
N GLU A 244 14.41 13.50 7.63
CA GLU A 244 14.13 12.62 8.77
C GLU A 244 13.90 11.19 8.26
N ALA A 245 14.89 10.32 8.50
CA ALA A 245 14.74 8.89 8.26
C ALA A 245 13.86 8.29 9.37
N PHE A 246 12.75 7.66 8.97
CA PHE A 246 11.88 6.91 9.86
C PHE A 246 12.29 5.43 9.86
N ASP A 247 13.20 5.04 10.76
CA ASP A 247 13.49 3.63 11.07
C ASP A 247 12.45 3.07 12.07
N ASP A 248 11.17 3.28 11.76
CA ASP A 248 10.07 2.71 12.53
C ASP A 248 9.43 1.61 11.68
N GLU A 249 9.34 0.41 12.24
CA GLU A 249 8.55 -0.67 11.65
C GLU A 249 7.05 -0.28 11.58
N SER A 250 6.63 0.83 12.20
CA SER A 250 5.27 1.36 12.06
C SER A 250 5.10 2.02 10.68
N ALA A 251 4.22 1.45 9.87
CA ALA A 251 3.94 1.92 8.53
C ALA A 251 3.05 3.19 8.50
N THR A 252 3.05 4.01 9.56
CA THR A 252 2.11 5.14 9.73
C THR A 252 2.81 6.48 9.59
N TYR A 253 2.34 7.33 8.68
CA TYR A 253 3.00 8.60 8.31
C TYR A 253 2.00 9.74 8.19
N ASP A 254 2.40 10.96 8.54
CA ASP A 254 1.57 12.17 8.44
C ASP A 254 1.99 13.03 7.24
N LEU A 255 1.12 13.10 6.24
CA LEU A 255 1.34 13.85 4.99
C LEU A 255 0.89 15.32 5.07
N LEU A 256 0.55 15.83 6.27
CA LEU A 256 0.23 17.24 6.45
C LEU A 256 1.47 18.13 6.31
N GLU A 257 2.65 17.61 6.64
CA GLU A 257 3.89 18.39 6.73
C GLU A 257 4.80 18.14 5.52
N SER A 258 4.86 16.92 5.00
CA SER A 258 5.75 16.52 3.90
C SER A 258 5.12 15.45 3.00
N ASP A 259 5.63 15.35 1.78
CA ASP A 259 5.41 14.18 0.92
C ASP A 259 6.27 13.00 1.42
N LEU A 260 5.98 11.78 0.98
CA LEU A 260 6.63 10.57 1.50
C LEU A 260 7.33 9.80 0.40
N TYR A 261 8.58 9.42 0.63
CA TYR A 261 9.31 8.42 -0.15
C TYR A 261 9.61 7.21 0.71
N CYS A 262 9.32 6.02 0.18
CA CYS A 262 9.60 4.77 0.88
C CYS A 262 10.29 3.77 -0.04
N THR A 263 11.31 3.10 0.49
CA THR A 263 11.87 1.87 -0.07
C THR A 263 11.33 0.68 0.71
N ILE A 264 10.58 -0.17 0.03
CA ILE A 264 10.00 -1.41 0.55
C ILE A 264 10.88 -2.55 0.09
N THR A 265 11.53 -3.26 1.01
CA THR A 265 12.40 -4.40 0.68
C THR A 265 11.74 -5.70 1.07
N ASN A 266 11.58 -6.62 0.11
CA ASN A 266 11.25 -8.01 0.40
C ASN A 266 12.42 -8.92 0.16
N THR A 267 12.58 -9.90 1.04
CA THR A 267 13.54 -10.98 0.88
C THR A 267 12.80 -12.26 0.55
N TYR A 268 13.34 -12.99 -0.41
CA TYR A 268 12.96 -14.38 -0.60
C TYR A 268 13.44 -15.21 0.59
N ALA A 269 12.59 -16.13 1.01
CA ALA A 269 12.86 -17.06 2.09
C ALA A 269 12.26 -18.43 1.77
N GLU A 270 12.88 -19.47 2.32
CA GLU A 270 12.45 -20.86 2.18
C GLU A 270 12.48 -21.55 3.54
N GLY A 271 11.70 -22.61 3.66
CA GLY A 271 11.81 -23.58 4.75
C GLY A 271 11.84 -25.00 4.21
N GLN A 272 12.06 -25.96 5.10
CA GLN A 272 12.17 -27.37 4.75
C GLN A 272 10.85 -28.10 5.00
N LEU A 273 10.42 -28.89 4.04
CA LEU A 273 9.33 -29.85 4.17
C LEU A 273 9.88 -31.27 4.14
N ILE A 274 9.58 -32.05 5.17
CA ILE A 274 9.87 -33.49 5.22
C ILE A 274 8.55 -34.23 5.37
N VAL A 275 8.28 -35.17 4.46
CA VAL A 275 7.11 -36.04 4.53
C VAL A 275 7.54 -37.50 4.59
N THR A 276 6.99 -38.21 5.55
CA THR A 276 7.17 -39.65 5.73
C THR A 276 5.83 -40.36 5.79
N ALA A 277 5.81 -41.63 5.41
CA ALA A 277 4.63 -42.48 5.51
C ALA A 277 4.96 -43.83 6.14
N SER A 278 3.98 -44.42 6.80
CA SER A 278 4.04 -45.78 7.32
C SER A 278 2.75 -46.53 6.99
N VAL A 279 2.86 -47.83 6.72
CA VAL A 279 1.72 -48.72 6.47
C VAL A 279 1.74 -49.86 7.48
N ASN A 280 0.67 -50.00 8.25
CA ASN A 280 0.40 -51.10 9.15
C ASN A 280 -0.60 -52.07 8.51
N ASN A 281 -0.28 -53.37 8.57
CA ASN A 281 -1.04 -54.46 7.95
C ASN A 281 -1.33 -55.56 8.98
N ASP A 282 -1.78 -55.17 10.17
CA ASP A 282 -2.02 -56.09 11.29
C ASP A 282 -3.34 -56.86 11.19
N ASP A 283 -4.24 -56.45 10.28
CA ASP A 283 -5.54 -57.08 10.04
C ASP A 283 -5.65 -57.83 8.69
N GLY A 284 -4.51 -58.05 8.04
CA GLY A 284 -4.35 -58.94 6.88
C GLY A 284 -4.18 -58.25 5.53
N GLY A 285 -3.97 -56.94 5.55
CA GLY A 285 -3.58 -56.12 4.40
C GLY A 285 -2.25 -56.54 3.77
N THR A 286 -2.01 -56.08 2.54
CA THR A 286 -0.79 -56.39 1.78
C THR A 286 -0.15 -55.18 1.11
N ALA A 287 -0.66 -53.97 1.36
CA ALA A 287 -0.13 -52.75 0.76
C ALA A 287 1.28 -52.46 1.29
N GLY A 288 2.13 -51.97 0.39
CA GLY A 288 3.44 -51.41 0.74
C GLY A 288 3.34 -49.90 0.92
N VAL A 289 4.35 -49.31 1.54
CA VAL A 289 4.46 -47.84 1.60
C VAL A 289 4.69 -47.25 0.19
N GLU A 290 5.22 -48.04 -0.74
CA GLU A 290 5.33 -47.68 -2.15
C GLU A 290 3.97 -47.50 -2.88
N ASP A 291 2.87 -47.96 -2.28
CA ASP A 291 1.51 -47.74 -2.80
C ASP A 291 0.95 -46.35 -2.38
N VAL A 292 1.75 -45.55 -1.68
CA VAL A 292 1.41 -44.21 -1.20
C VAL A 292 2.07 -43.17 -2.10
N SER A 293 1.31 -42.15 -2.48
CA SER A 293 1.84 -40.96 -3.13
C SER A 293 1.37 -39.69 -2.43
N ILE A 294 2.30 -38.75 -2.32
CA ILE A 294 2.10 -37.44 -1.73
C ILE A 294 2.17 -36.40 -2.83
N GLU A 295 1.26 -35.44 -2.76
CA GLU A 295 1.25 -34.24 -3.60
C GLU A 295 1.26 -33.01 -2.70
N VAL A 296 1.87 -31.93 -3.15
CA VAL A 296 1.89 -30.64 -2.43
C VAL A 296 1.37 -29.58 -3.38
N TYR A 297 0.45 -28.77 -2.87
CA TYR A 297 -0.22 -27.68 -3.57
C TYR A 297 0.08 -26.37 -2.84
N GLU A 298 0.17 -25.26 -3.57
CA GLU A 298 0.02 -23.95 -2.92
C GLU A 298 -1.42 -23.84 -2.42
N ASP A 299 -1.64 -23.17 -1.30
CA ASP A 299 -3.02 -22.91 -0.86
C ASP A 299 -3.74 -22.00 -1.87
N GLY A 300 -4.95 -22.40 -2.29
CA GLY A 300 -5.72 -21.69 -3.30
C GLY A 300 -6.58 -22.58 -4.21
N VAL A 301 -7.66 -22.00 -4.73
CA VAL A 301 -8.56 -22.69 -5.68
C VAL A 301 -7.82 -22.92 -7.00
N ASP A 302 -7.79 -24.18 -7.47
CA ASP A 302 -7.10 -24.61 -8.70
C ASP A 302 -5.56 -24.41 -8.68
N ALA A 303 -4.95 -24.41 -7.48
CA ALA A 303 -3.50 -24.30 -7.35
C ALA A 303 -2.75 -25.44 -8.05
N PRO A 304 -1.62 -25.17 -8.73
CA PRO A 304 -0.83 -26.20 -9.38
C PRO A 304 -0.14 -27.11 -8.36
N VAL A 305 0.07 -28.37 -8.75
CA VAL A 305 0.93 -29.30 -8.01
C VAL A 305 2.37 -28.80 -8.07
N ILE A 306 2.96 -28.52 -6.91
CA ILE A 306 4.35 -28.08 -6.77
C ILE A 306 5.29 -29.27 -6.76
N ALA A 307 4.91 -30.30 -5.99
CA ALA A 307 5.65 -31.54 -5.85
C ALA A 307 4.67 -32.73 -5.83
N ALA A 308 5.05 -33.81 -6.50
CA ALA A 308 4.31 -35.07 -6.45
C ALA A 308 5.29 -36.24 -6.51
N THR A 309 5.19 -37.15 -5.56
CA THR A 309 6.09 -38.30 -5.48
C THR A 309 5.43 -39.51 -4.83
N ALA A 310 5.82 -40.70 -5.28
CA ALA A 310 5.51 -41.94 -4.58
C ALA A 310 6.53 -42.13 -3.46
N CYS A 311 6.08 -42.63 -2.30
CA CYS A 311 6.96 -42.88 -1.19
C CYS A 311 7.92 -44.05 -1.50
N ALA A 312 9.16 -43.92 -1.03
CA ALA A 312 10.15 -44.98 -1.11
C ALA A 312 9.86 -46.08 -0.08
N ALA A 313 10.41 -47.28 -0.32
CA ALA A 313 10.19 -48.45 0.53
C ALA A 313 10.69 -48.28 1.98
N ASP A 314 11.49 -47.26 2.28
CA ASP A 314 11.93 -46.92 3.64
C ASP A 314 10.99 -45.94 4.36
N GLY A 315 9.88 -45.54 3.71
CA GLY A 315 8.89 -44.62 4.24
C GLY A 315 9.16 -43.15 3.95
N SER A 316 10.30 -42.80 3.34
CA SER A 316 10.55 -41.42 2.91
C SER A 316 9.71 -41.06 1.69
N CYS A 317 9.05 -39.90 1.71
CA CYS A 317 8.24 -39.42 0.59
C CYS A 317 8.86 -38.15 -0.01
N LEU A 318 8.90 -37.05 0.75
CA LEU A 318 9.45 -35.76 0.32
C LEU A 318 10.51 -35.26 1.32
N ASP A 319 11.52 -34.57 0.79
CA ASP A 319 12.52 -33.79 1.53
C ASP A 319 12.92 -32.64 0.62
N GLU A 320 12.15 -31.55 0.68
CA GLU A 320 12.23 -30.44 -0.27
C GLU A 320 12.37 -29.10 0.47
N MET A 321 13.11 -28.17 -0.13
CA MET A 321 13.08 -26.77 0.26
C MET A 321 11.94 -26.10 -0.51
N LEU A 322 10.97 -25.54 0.22
CA LEU A 322 9.85 -24.82 -0.35
C LEU A 322 9.95 -23.33 0.00
N PRO A 323 9.50 -22.43 -0.88
CA PRO A 323 9.30 -21.03 -0.53
C PRO A 323 8.46 -20.90 0.74
N ILE A 324 8.60 -19.79 1.47
CA ILE A 324 7.66 -19.51 2.56
C ILE A 324 6.26 -19.29 2.01
N GLY A 325 5.24 -19.72 2.75
CA GLY A 325 3.86 -19.61 2.31
C GLY A 325 2.96 -20.70 2.89
N ASP A 326 1.71 -20.67 2.46
CA ASP A 326 0.67 -21.61 2.86
C ASP A 326 0.50 -22.68 1.77
N TYR A 327 0.37 -23.92 2.21
CA TYR A 327 0.39 -25.11 1.37
C TYR A 327 -0.65 -26.11 1.84
N VAL A 328 -1.04 -27.00 0.93
CA VAL A 328 -1.92 -28.14 1.20
C VAL A 328 -1.20 -29.42 0.81
N ILE A 329 -1.25 -30.43 1.67
CA ILE A 329 -0.79 -31.77 1.31
C ILE A 329 -1.95 -32.59 0.74
N GLY A 330 -1.76 -33.16 -0.43
CA GLY A 330 -2.65 -34.16 -1.02
C GLY A 330 -2.11 -35.57 -0.82
N TYR A 331 -3.04 -36.50 -0.65
CA TYR A 331 -2.75 -37.91 -0.42
C TYR A 331 -3.50 -38.81 -1.39
N THR A 332 -2.78 -39.76 -2.00
CA THR A 332 -3.36 -40.94 -2.63
C THR A 332 -2.70 -42.19 -2.06
N GLY A 333 -3.50 -43.19 -1.69
CA GLY A 333 -2.98 -44.43 -1.11
C GLY A 333 -3.89 -45.63 -1.37
N PRO A 334 -3.58 -46.78 -0.74
CA PRO A 334 -4.22 -48.05 -1.05
C PRO A 334 -5.70 -48.06 -0.67
N ASP A 335 -6.53 -48.57 -1.59
CA ASP A 335 -7.97 -48.72 -1.37
C ASP A 335 -8.27 -49.57 -0.13
N GLY A 336 -9.16 -49.07 0.73
CA GLY A 336 -9.64 -49.79 1.90
C GLY A 336 -8.84 -49.57 3.18
N TYR A 337 -7.79 -48.75 3.16
CA TYR A 337 -7.03 -48.36 4.34
C TYR A 337 -7.56 -47.06 4.95
N THR A 338 -7.39 -46.90 6.26
CA THR A 338 -7.56 -45.63 6.97
C THR A 338 -6.25 -44.86 7.02
N ARG A 339 -6.31 -43.54 7.16
CA ARG A 339 -5.13 -42.67 7.29
C ARG A 339 -5.26 -41.76 8.50
N GLU A 340 -4.12 -41.39 9.06
CA GLU A 340 -3.94 -40.36 10.06
C GLU A 340 -2.72 -39.52 9.67
N ILE A 341 -2.87 -38.20 9.60
CA ILE A 341 -1.80 -37.26 9.27
C ILE A 341 -1.40 -36.55 10.56
N THR A 342 -0.13 -36.65 10.92
CA THR A 342 0.47 -35.93 12.04
C THR A 342 1.45 -34.89 11.51
N GLN A 343 1.27 -33.63 11.86
CA GLN A 343 2.10 -32.51 11.43
C GLN A 343 2.82 -31.90 12.62
N SER A 344 4.12 -31.67 12.49
CA SER A 344 4.96 -30.94 13.44
C SER A 344 5.61 -29.74 12.75
N VAL A 345 5.50 -28.56 13.34
CA VAL A 345 6.12 -27.32 12.84
C VAL A 345 7.18 -26.87 13.83
N THR A 346 8.41 -26.76 13.35
CA THR A 346 9.55 -26.23 14.10
C THR A 346 9.93 -24.88 13.53
N ALA A 347 9.67 -23.81 14.28
CA ALA A 347 10.07 -22.47 13.88
C ALA A 347 11.62 -22.32 13.90
N PRO A 348 12.19 -21.48 13.02
CA PRO A 348 13.60 -21.14 13.07
C PRO A 348 13.96 -20.57 14.45
N SER A 349 15.17 -20.88 14.96
CA SER A 349 15.69 -20.21 16.15
C SER A 349 16.07 -18.77 15.79
N THR A 350 15.19 -17.82 16.09
CA THR A 350 15.37 -16.39 15.79
C THR A 350 16.39 -15.70 16.69
N THR A 351 16.98 -16.41 17.66
CA THR A 351 18.00 -15.85 18.56
C THR A 351 18.96 -16.94 19.01
N THR A 352 20.25 -16.62 19.12
CA THR A 352 21.31 -17.53 19.62
C THR A 352 21.11 -18.07 21.04
N THR A 353 20.00 -17.70 21.70
CA THR A 353 19.67 -18.10 23.07
C THR A 353 18.26 -18.70 23.23
N SER A 354 17.41 -18.69 22.19
CA SER A 354 16.08 -19.31 22.23
C SER A 354 16.13 -20.70 21.61
N LEU A 355 15.68 -21.71 22.37
CA LEU A 355 15.42 -23.03 21.80
C LEU A 355 14.32 -22.90 20.74
N PRO A 356 14.37 -23.69 19.66
CA PRO A 356 13.31 -23.69 18.66
C PRO A 356 11.96 -23.98 19.34
N VAL A 357 10.94 -23.22 18.95
CA VAL A 357 9.58 -23.45 19.39
C VAL A 357 9.02 -24.56 18.51
N ILE A 358 8.75 -25.70 19.11
CA ILE A 358 8.02 -26.80 18.48
C ILE A 358 6.55 -26.54 18.76
N GLN A 359 5.75 -26.33 17.72
CA GLN A 359 4.30 -26.34 17.87
C GLN A 359 3.84 -27.77 18.16
N GLU A 360 2.84 -27.93 19.02
CA GLU A 360 2.29 -29.25 19.33
C GLU A 360 1.80 -29.92 18.05
N ALA A 361 2.08 -31.23 17.92
CA ALA A 361 1.73 -31.96 16.72
C ALA A 361 0.22 -31.92 16.48
N MET A 362 -0.19 -31.47 15.29
CA MET A 362 -1.58 -31.49 14.87
C MET A 362 -1.88 -32.83 14.20
N VAL A 363 -2.95 -33.48 14.65
CA VAL A 363 -3.41 -34.77 14.10
C VAL A 363 -4.73 -34.54 13.39
N THR A 364 -4.81 -34.95 12.12
CA THR A 364 -5.97 -34.78 11.26
C THR A 364 -6.15 -35.96 10.32
N ASP A 365 -7.38 -36.25 9.91
CA ASP A 365 -7.72 -37.20 8.85
C ASP A 365 -8.10 -36.49 7.54
N ASP A 366 -8.01 -35.16 7.52
CA ASP A 366 -8.32 -34.32 6.35
C ASP A 366 -7.37 -34.66 5.18
N PRO A 367 -7.89 -35.02 3.98
CA PRO A 367 -7.04 -35.27 2.82
C PRO A 367 -6.34 -34.02 2.30
N ASP A 368 -6.77 -32.83 2.72
CA ASP A 368 -6.32 -31.52 2.28
C ASP A 368 -5.77 -30.73 3.49
N ALA A 369 -4.92 -31.36 4.30
CA ALA A 369 -4.38 -30.72 5.49
C ALA A 369 -3.47 -29.53 5.13
N GLU A 370 -3.83 -28.34 5.63
CA GLU A 370 -3.09 -27.09 5.43
C GLU A 370 -1.85 -27.00 6.32
N PHE A 371 -0.77 -26.42 5.80
CA PHE A 371 0.43 -26.09 6.55
C PHE A 371 1.12 -24.82 6.04
N THR A 372 1.83 -24.13 6.94
CA THR A 372 2.62 -22.94 6.59
C THR A 372 4.10 -23.24 6.71
N ILE A 373 4.87 -22.89 5.68
CA ILE A 373 6.34 -22.86 5.72
C ILE A 373 6.77 -21.45 6.12
N GLU A 374 7.44 -21.33 7.26
CA GLU A 374 8.05 -20.07 7.73
C GLU A 374 9.54 -20.00 7.32
N ASN A 375 10.13 -18.79 7.34
CA ASN A 375 11.52 -18.58 6.94
C ASN A 375 12.49 -19.45 7.75
N GLY A 376 13.17 -20.40 7.12
CA GLY A 376 14.07 -21.34 7.79
C GLY A 376 13.38 -22.31 8.75
N GLY A 377 12.05 -22.38 8.71
CA GLY A 377 11.26 -23.34 9.46
C GLY A 377 11.39 -24.75 8.91
N LEU A 378 11.04 -25.74 9.73
CA LEU A 378 10.93 -27.14 9.34
C LEU A 378 9.51 -27.63 9.60
N VAL A 379 8.87 -28.16 8.57
CA VAL A 379 7.59 -28.86 8.66
C VAL A 379 7.84 -30.35 8.45
N GLU A 380 7.48 -31.15 9.44
CA GLU A 380 7.53 -32.61 9.37
C GLU A 380 6.10 -33.16 9.35
N ILE A 381 5.77 -33.95 8.33
CA ILE A 381 4.47 -34.61 8.18
C ILE A 381 4.68 -36.12 8.18
N GLU A 382 3.98 -36.81 9.07
CA GLU A 382 3.90 -38.26 9.13
C GLU A 382 2.49 -38.70 8.71
N VAL A 383 2.42 -39.55 7.69
CA VAL A 383 1.17 -40.17 7.22
C VAL A 383 1.15 -41.62 7.68
N ALA A 384 0.38 -41.91 8.73
CA ALA A 384 0.16 -43.26 9.24
C ALA A 384 -1.05 -43.89 8.54
N ILE A 385 -0.85 -45.07 7.95
CA ILE A 385 -1.87 -45.77 7.18
C ILE A 385 -2.11 -47.13 7.82
N ASP A 386 -3.36 -47.46 8.05
CA ASP A 386 -3.75 -48.65 8.80
C ASP A 386 -4.81 -49.44 8.06
N ASP A 387 -4.61 -50.76 7.96
CA ASP A 387 -5.60 -51.68 7.41
C ASP A 387 -6.67 -51.93 8.48
N PRO A 388 -7.93 -51.49 8.24
CA PRO A 388 -8.94 -51.59 9.27
C PRO A 388 -9.39 -53.05 9.43
N ALA A 389 -9.44 -53.50 10.69
CA ALA A 389 -10.05 -54.77 11.07
C ALA A 389 -11.33 -55.05 10.27
N PRO A 390 -11.46 -56.25 9.67
CA PRO A 390 -12.63 -56.59 8.88
C PRO A 390 -13.87 -56.40 9.73
N GLU A 391 -14.81 -55.57 9.26
CA GLU A 391 -16.02 -55.29 10.03
C GLU A 391 -16.64 -56.61 10.49
N PRO A 392 -16.95 -56.76 11.80
CA PRO A 392 -17.52 -57.99 12.29
C PRO A 392 -18.78 -58.25 11.50
N THR A 393 -18.80 -59.35 10.74
CA THR A 393 -19.93 -59.71 9.90
C THR A 393 -21.08 -60.02 10.84
N THR A 394 -21.88 -59.00 11.16
CA THR A 394 -23.11 -59.18 11.91
C THR A 394 -24.04 -59.91 10.98
N THR A 395 -24.00 -61.24 11.09
CA THR A 395 -25.01 -62.10 10.50
C THR A 395 -26.30 -61.78 11.25
N THR A 396 -26.98 -60.74 10.80
CA THR A 396 -28.36 -60.47 11.17
C THR A 396 -29.12 -61.66 10.62
N THR A 397 -29.29 -62.66 11.45
CA THR A 397 -30.23 -63.74 11.21
C THR A 397 -31.58 -63.05 11.21
N GLU A 398 -32.05 -62.65 10.03
CA GLU A 398 -33.36 -62.05 9.82
C GLU A 398 -34.36 -63.01 10.49
N PRO A 399 -35.01 -62.62 11.60
CA PRO A 399 -36.02 -63.48 12.19
C PRO A 399 -37.12 -63.63 11.15
N ALA A 400 -37.36 -64.87 10.72
CA ALA A 400 -38.40 -65.20 9.75
C ALA A 400 -39.70 -64.47 10.12
N THR A 401 -40.04 -63.45 9.35
CA THR A 401 -41.28 -62.69 9.52
C THR A 401 -42.42 -63.63 9.18
N THR A 402 -43.09 -64.12 10.21
CA THR A 402 -44.36 -64.82 10.05
C THR A 402 -45.40 -63.76 9.74
N THR A 403 -45.72 -63.58 8.47
CA THR A 403 -46.79 -62.69 8.02
C THR A 403 -48.14 -63.29 8.39
N THR A 404 -48.62 -63.02 9.61
CA THR A 404 -50.06 -63.06 9.88
C THR A 404 -50.67 -61.78 9.32
N ALA A 405 -51.44 -61.91 8.25
CA ALA A 405 -52.25 -60.85 7.68
C ALA A 405 -53.18 -60.27 8.76
N PHE A 406 -52.93 -59.02 9.15
CA PHE A 406 -53.87 -58.23 9.92
C PHE A 406 -54.53 -57.26 8.94
N ASP A 407 -55.79 -57.55 8.60
CA ASP A 407 -56.68 -56.68 7.85
C ASP A 407 -57.09 -55.52 8.75
N ALA A 408 -56.32 -54.42 8.70
CA ALA A 408 -56.67 -53.16 9.33
C ALA A 408 -57.32 -52.26 8.27
N GLY A 409 -58.64 -52.10 8.42
CA GLY A 409 -59.47 -51.29 7.54
C GLY A 409 -58.99 -49.86 7.34
N ALA A 410 -59.44 -49.30 6.21
CA ALA A 410 -59.20 -47.96 5.71
C ALA A 410 -59.24 -46.86 6.80
N GLY A 411 -58.06 -46.42 7.22
CA GLY A 411 -57.85 -45.18 7.95
C GLY A 411 -57.01 -44.24 7.08
N THR A 412 -57.59 -43.12 6.67
CA THR A 412 -56.91 -42.05 5.94
C THR A 412 -55.80 -41.44 6.79
N LEU A 413 -54.56 -41.49 6.31
CA LEU A 413 -53.43 -40.76 6.90
C LEU A 413 -53.62 -39.24 6.67
N PRO A 414 -53.28 -38.38 7.65
CA PRO A 414 -53.22 -36.94 7.43
C PRO A 414 -52.00 -36.57 6.58
N PRO A 415 -52.06 -35.45 5.82
CA PRO A 415 -50.96 -35.00 4.99
C PRO A 415 -49.76 -34.61 5.87
N THR A 416 -48.60 -35.19 5.58
CA THR A 416 -47.32 -34.76 6.13
C THR A 416 -47.02 -33.36 5.61
N GLY A 417 -47.10 -32.38 6.52
CA GLY A 417 -46.80 -30.99 6.25
C GLY A 417 -45.34 -30.79 5.84
N ALA A 418 -45.14 -29.93 4.84
CA ALA A 418 -43.87 -29.35 4.50
C ALA A 418 -43.45 -28.36 5.60
N SER A 419 -42.26 -28.52 6.14
CA SER A 419 -41.59 -27.49 6.93
C SER A 419 -40.22 -27.22 6.31
N SER A 420 -40.18 -26.30 5.34
CA SER A 420 -38.95 -25.76 4.74
C SER A 420 -38.51 -24.43 5.37
N GLU A 421 -38.99 -24.09 6.56
CA GLU A 421 -38.72 -22.79 7.20
C GLU A 421 -37.50 -22.78 8.14
N THR A 422 -36.82 -23.91 8.35
CA THR A 422 -35.66 -23.97 9.26
C THR A 422 -34.31 -23.75 8.56
N ASN A 423 -34.25 -23.75 7.22
CA ASN A 423 -32.97 -23.62 6.48
C ASN A 423 -32.60 -22.19 6.06
N THR A 424 -33.51 -21.22 6.12
CA THR A 424 -33.20 -19.83 5.76
C THR A 424 -32.53 -19.03 6.87
N THR A 425 -32.66 -19.43 8.13
CA THR A 425 -32.09 -18.70 9.28
C THR A 425 -30.61 -19.00 9.53
N ILE A 426 -30.11 -20.15 9.04
CA ILE A 426 -28.69 -20.53 9.15
C ILE A 426 -27.85 -19.82 8.07
N ALA A 427 -28.42 -19.58 6.87
CA ALA A 427 -27.73 -18.86 5.80
C ALA A 427 -27.48 -17.37 6.13
N VAL A 428 -28.37 -16.72 6.88
CA VAL A 428 -28.21 -15.30 7.26
C VAL A 428 -27.16 -15.10 8.36
N LEU A 429 -26.95 -16.11 9.23
CA LEU A 429 -25.90 -16.08 10.25
C LEU A 429 -24.50 -16.33 9.67
N ALA A 430 -24.39 -17.07 8.57
CA ALA A 430 -23.11 -17.29 7.88
C ALA A 430 -22.57 -16.01 7.22
N PHE A 431 -23.43 -15.19 6.60
CA PHE A 431 -22.99 -13.93 5.99
C PHE A 431 -22.60 -12.85 7.01
N ALA A 432 -23.19 -12.84 8.21
CA ALA A 432 -22.83 -11.89 9.26
C ALA A 432 -21.48 -12.20 9.91
N LEU A 433 -21.03 -13.47 9.92
CA LEU A 433 -19.75 -13.87 10.49
C LEU A 433 -18.57 -13.64 9.53
N ILE A 434 -18.79 -13.73 8.21
CA ILE A 434 -17.75 -13.42 7.20
C ILE A 434 -17.43 -11.91 7.20
N ALA A 435 -18.43 -11.05 7.37
CA ALA A 435 -18.21 -9.60 7.46
C ALA A 435 -17.51 -9.16 8.76
N ALA A 436 -17.63 -9.92 9.86
CA ALA A 436 -16.92 -9.64 11.10
C ALA A 436 -15.49 -10.22 11.14
N GLY A 437 -15.22 -11.29 10.36
CA GLY A 437 -13.90 -11.90 10.24
C GLY A 437 -12.88 -11.00 9.53
N LEU A 438 -13.29 -10.28 8.49
CA LEU A 438 -12.40 -9.37 7.74
C LEU A 438 -11.93 -8.16 8.57
N ALA A 439 -12.63 -7.77 9.63
CA ALA A 439 -12.21 -6.69 10.52
C ALA A 439 -11.19 -7.13 11.59
N LEU A 440 -10.98 -8.43 11.79
CA LEU A 440 -10.11 -8.98 12.85
C LEU A 440 -8.76 -9.48 12.33
N VAL A 441 -8.61 -9.70 11.02
CA VAL A 441 -7.33 -10.08 10.41
C VAL A 441 -6.36 -8.89 10.34
N GLY A 442 -6.85 -7.65 10.30
CA GLY A 442 -6.00 -6.44 10.29
C GLY A 442 -5.34 -6.04 11.62
N VAL A 443 -5.55 -6.77 12.73
CA VAL A 443 -5.04 -6.36 14.07
C VAL A 443 -4.16 -7.42 14.74
N ARG A 444 -3.88 -8.56 14.09
CA ARG A 444 -3.03 -9.61 14.68
C ARG A 444 -1.60 -9.55 14.15
N ARG A 445 -0.86 -8.52 14.54
CA ARG A 445 0.59 -8.60 14.84
C ARG A 445 1.08 -7.28 15.46
N ARG A 446 1.31 -7.29 16.77
CA ARG A 446 2.51 -6.76 17.47
C ARG A 446 2.26 -6.70 18.98
N THR A 447 2.56 -7.82 19.64
CA THR A 447 3.19 -7.80 20.95
C THR A 447 4.28 -8.86 20.95
N ALA A 448 5.49 -8.43 20.64
CA ALA A 448 6.74 -8.97 21.14
C ALA A 448 7.71 -7.79 21.22
#